data_AF-A0A4Z2IR94-F1
#
_entry.id   AF-A0A4Z2IR94-F1
#
_cell.length_a   1.000
_cell.length_b   1.000
_cell.length_c   1.000
_cell.angle_alpha   90.00
_cell.angle_beta   90.00
_cell.angle_gamma   90.00
#
_symmetry.space_group_name_H-M   'P 1'
#
loop_
_entity.id
_entity.type
_entity.pdbx_description
1 polymer ?
#
loop_
_entity_poly.entity_id
_entity_poly.type
_entity_poly.pdbx_seq_one_letter_code
_entity_poly.pdbx_strand_id
1 'polypeptide(L)'
;MQDREEVNQFFQSLEVVLTRKRHAYLEALDKAGAEVSRAYDPLIHRVKALQEEHLDLVSLGSSVEEEDSPLIFLEQVHLFRERVEEFIQTPLPSLINLSVTPRAAEHLQLHWPAVTIGSLEDAPVPKVCCCARCGGVEAGVETEAGGRDRSDGAGRRPWWELQPALSVVLLVLLLLWFNPVWGPSLGFHLFPQFSQLVRGLSDELATSVWDTAGSASAVVEAAVERWSSHLSSVGEKTCQQLAAFFKNSD
;
A
#
# COMPACT_ATOMS: atom_id res chain seq x y z
N MET A 1 56.32 21.97 3.84
CA MET A 1 55.67 21.84 2.51
C MET A 1 55.26 20.40 2.25
N GLN A 2 56.10 19.42 2.60
CA GLN A 2 55.78 17.99 2.62
C GLN A 2 54.44 17.67 3.31
N ASP A 3 54.26 18.08 4.57
CA ASP A 3 53.05 17.79 5.36
C ASP A 3 51.75 18.30 4.71
N ARG A 4 51.82 19.47 4.04
CA ARG A 4 50.66 20.04 3.33
C ARG A 4 50.27 19.18 2.13
N GLU A 5 51.24 18.60 1.44
CA GLU A 5 50.99 17.71 0.30
C GLU A 5 50.42 16.37 0.78
N GLU A 6 50.95 15.82 1.87
CA GLU A 6 50.45 14.58 2.48
C GLU A 6 49.00 14.73 2.96
N VAL A 7 48.66 15.86 3.59
CA VAL A 7 47.27 16.16 4.00
C VAL A 7 46.34 16.25 2.79
N ASN A 8 46.76 16.92 1.72
CA ASN A 8 45.96 17.01 0.49
C ASN A 8 45.73 15.62 -0.13
N GLN A 9 46.76 14.78 -0.20
CA GLN A 9 46.64 13.42 -0.72
C GLN A 9 45.70 12.55 0.15
N PHE A 10 45.74 12.72 1.48
CA PHE A 10 44.80 12.06 2.38
C PHE A 10 43.35 12.44 2.08
N PHE A 11 43.04 13.74 1.95
CA PHE A 11 41.68 14.18 1.66
C PHE A 11 41.19 13.75 0.27
N GLN A 12 42.07 13.72 -0.74
CA GLN A 12 41.74 13.19 -2.06
C GLN A 12 41.43 11.69 -1.99
N SER A 13 42.25 10.91 -1.28
CA SER A 13 42.00 9.48 -1.07
C SER A 13 40.68 9.25 -0.32
N LEU A 14 40.43 10.05 0.72
CA LEU A 14 39.19 9.99 1.50
C LEU A 14 37.96 10.28 0.64
N GLU A 15 38.03 11.26 -0.25
CA GLU A 15 36.94 11.58 -1.19
C GLU A 15 36.64 10.42 -2.14
N VAL A 16 37.68 9.75 -2.65
CA VAL A 16 37.52 8.55 -3.49
C VAL A 16 36.84 7.42 -2.72
N VAL A 17 37.26 7.16 -1.47
CA VAL A 17 36.66 6.11 -0.62
C VAL A 17 35.21 6.44 -0.29
N LEU A 18 34.90 7.68 0.10
CA LEU A 18 33.53 8.12 0.38
C LEU A 18 32.63 7.96 -0.84
N THR A 19 33.11 8.35 -2.01
CA THR A 19 32.37 8.23 -3.27
C THR A 19 32.08 6.76 -3.59
N ARG A 20 33.09 5.89 -3.46
CA ARG A 20 32.93 4.45 -3.68
C ARG A 20 31.94 3.83 -2.69
N LYS A 21 32.01 4.17 -1.41
CA LYS A 21 31.08 3.68 -0.38
C LYS A 21 29.66 4.14 -0.64
N ARG A 22 29.47 5.42 -0.97
CA ARG A 22 28.16 5.97 -1.36
C ARG A 22 27.58 5.20 -2.54
N HIS A 23 28.38 4.93 -3.57
CA HIS A 23 27.93 4.19 -4.73
C HIS A 23 27.49 2.76 -4.36
N ALA A 24 28.29 2.03 -3.58
CA ALA A 24 27.94 0.69 -3.13
C ALA A 24 26.65 0.64 -2.28
N TYR A 25 26.41 1.67 -1.44
CA TYR A 25 25.17 1.81 -0.69
C TYR A 25 23.95 2.02 -1.59
N LEU A 26 24.08 2.92 -2.57
CA LEU A 26 23.00 3.19 -3.53
C LEU A 26 22.71 1.96 -4.40
N GLU A 27 23.74 1.27 -4.87
CA GLU A 27 23.59 0.03 -5.63
C GLU A 27 22.84 -1.05 -4.84
N ALA A 28 23.14 -1.20 -3.54
CA ALA A 28 22.42 -2.13 -2.67
C ALA A 28 20.94 -1.75 -2.50
N LEU A 29 20.62 -0.45 -2.44
CA LEU A 29 19.25 0.05 -2.38
C LEU A 29 18.52 -0.12 -3.72
N ASP A 30 19.17 0.15 -4.84
CA ASP A 30 18.60 -0.02 -6.17
C ASP A 30 18.26 -1.48 -6.44
N LYS A 31 19.13 -2.40 -6.02
CA LYS A 31 18.86 -3.84 -6.10
C LYS A 31 17.62 -4.24 -5.29
N ALA A 32 17.50 -3.76 -4.05
CA ALA A 32 16.31 -4.00 -3.24
C ALA A 32 15.06 -3.37 -3.85
N GLY A 33 15.18 -2.17 -4.43
CA GLY A 33 14.12 -1.51 -5.19
C GLY A 33 13.64 -2.36 -6.37
N ALA A 34 14.57 -2.94 -7.14
CA ALA A 34 14.24 -3.83 -8.23
C ALA A 34 13.54 -5.12 -7.76
N GLU A 35 13.92 -5.67 -6.61
CA GLU A 35 13.22 -6.82 -5.99
C GLU A 35 11.80 -6.46 -5.55
N VAL A 36 11.59 -5.27 -4.99
CA VAL A 36 10.26 -4.74 -4.64
C VAL A 36 9.41 -4.58 -5.90
N SER A 37 9.90 -3.90 -6.92
CA SER A 37 9.20 -3.71 -8.20
C SER A 37 8.84 -5.06 -8.82
N ARG A 38 9.78 -5.99 -8.89
CA ARG A 38 9.52 -7.34 -9.41
C ARG A 38 8.40 -8.07 -8.66
N ALA A 39 8.26 -7.84 -7.36
CA ALA A 39 7.20 -8.45 -6.55
C ALA A 39 5.83 -7.77 -6.75
N TYR A 40 5.79 -6.43 -6.82
CA TYR A 40 4.54 -5.67 -6.84
C TYR A 40 4.04 -5.30 -8.24
N ASP A 41 4.91 -5.07 -9.22
CA ASP A 41 4.52 -4.74 -10.61
C ASP A 41 3.48 -5.70 -11.21
N PRO A 42 3.62 -7.04 -11.10
CA PRO A 42 2.59 -7.95 -11.62
C PRO A 42 1.25 -7.84 -10.88
N LEU A 43 1.27 -7.55 -9.58
CA LEU A 43 0.04 -7.36 -8.78
C LEU A 43 -0.64 -6.05 -9.17
N ILE A 44 0.13 -4.97 -9.31
CA ILE A 44 -0.35 -3.66 -9.76
C ILE A 44 -0.97 -3.79 -11.16
N HIS A 45 -0.28 -4.46 -12.08
CA HIS A 45 -0.81 -4.71 -13.42
C HIS A 45 -2.11 -5.50 -13.38
N ARG A 46 -2.20 -6.54 -12.53
CA ARG A 46 -3.43 -7.33 -12.39
C ARG A 46 -4.60 -6.50 -11.86
N VAL A 47 -4.37 -5.65 -10.86
CA VAL A 47 -5.42 -4.75 -10.34
C VAL A 47 -5.86 -3.76 -11.41
N LYS A 48 -4.93 -3.18 -12.17
CA LYS A 48 -5.26 -2.27 -13.27
C LYS A 48 -6.13 -2.93 -14.33
N ALA A 49 -5.77 -4.14 -14.76
CA ALA A 49 -6.56 -4.90 -15.73
C ALA A 49 -8.00 -5.19 -15.22
N LEU A 50 -8.15 -5.51 -13.93
CA LEU A 50 -9.48 -5.68 -13.32
C LEU A 50 -10.28 -4.37 -13.28
N GLN A 51 -9.61 -3.25 -13.01
CA GLN A 51 -10.26 -1.94 -13.02
C GLN A 51 -10.72 -1.55 -14.43
N GLU A 52 -9.92 -1.83 -15.46
CA GLU A 52 -10.28 -1.60 -16.86
C GLU A 52 -11.50 -2.46 -17.25
N GLU A 53 -11.50 -3.75 -16.93
CA GLU A 53 -12.65 -4.63 -17.20
C GLU A 53 -13.92 -4.14 -16.47
N HIS A 54 -13.79 -3.68 -15.22
CA HIS A 54 -14.91 -3.10 -14.49
C HIS A 54 -15.48 -1.87 -15.19
N LEU A 55 -14.64 -0.97 -15.70
CA LEU A 55 -15.09 0.21 -16.43
C LEU A 55 -15.78 -0.16 -17.75
N ASP A 56 -15.24 -1.15 -18.47
CA ASP A 56 -15.86 -1.67 -19.70
C ASP A 56 -17.23 -2.29 -19.41
N LEU A 57 -17.36 -3.04 -18.32
CA LEU A 57 -18.63 -3.60 -17.87
C LEU A 57 -19.64 -2.52 -17.49
N VAL A 58 -19.22 -1.48 -16.77
CA VAL A 58 -20.08 -0.33 -16.44
C VAL A 58 -20.57 0.34 -17.72
N SER A 59 -19.68 0.58 -18.69
CA SER A 59 -20.04 1.17 -19.99
C SER A 59 -21.02 0.28 -20.76
N LEU A 60 -20.79 -1.03 -20.77
CA LEU A 60 -21.68 -1.99 -21.42
C LEU A 60 -23.06 -2.01 -20.74
N GLY A 61 -23.10 -1.95 -19.41
CA GLY A 61 -24.34 -1.87 -18.63
C GLY A 61 -25.14 -0.62 -18.95
N SER A 62 -24.50 0.53 -19.10
CA SER A 62 -25.18 1.75 -19.55
C SER A 62 -25.71 1.63 -20.99
N SER A 63 -24.92 1.05 -21.91
CA SER A 63 -25.38 0.81 -23.28
C SER A 63 -26.58 -0.13 -23.35
N VAL A 64 -26.66 -1.13 -22.46
CA VAL A 64 -27.81 -2.03 -22.34
C VAL A 64 -29.05 -1.30 -21.84
N GLU A 65 -28.89 -0.38 -20.88
CA GLU A 65 -30.00 0.40 -20.31
C GLU A 65 -30.63 1.35 -21.34
N GLU A 66 -29.81 1.89 -22.25
CA GLU A 66 -30.23 2.84 -23.29
C GLU A 66 -30.75 2.17 -24.59
N GLU A 67 -30.74 0.83 -24.69
CA GLU A 67 -31.14 0.12 -25.91
C GLU A 67 -32.67 -0.02 -26.05
N ASP A 68 -33.21 0.57 -27.12
CA ASP A 68 -34.65 0.56 -27.42
C ASP A 68 -35.12 -0.69 -28.19
N SER A 69 -34.20 -1.39 -28.89
CA SER A 69 -34.52 -2.58 -29.67
C SER A 69 -34.58 -3.84 -28.81
N PRO A 70 -35.73 -4.54 -28.73
CA PRO A 70 -35.90 -5.67 -27.82
C PRO A 70 -35.00 -6.86 -28.16
N LEU A 71 -34.64 -7.06 -29.42
CA LEU A 71 -33.75 -8.15 -29.83
C LEU A 71 -32.28 -7.85 -29.48
N ILE A 72 -31.83 -6.61 -29.69
CA ILE A 72 -30.47 -6.18 -29.37
C ILE A 72 -30.28 -6.12 -27.85
N PHE A 73 -31.27 -5.64 -27.12
CA PHE A 73 -31.28 -5.66 -25.66
C PHE A 73 -31.03 -7.07 -25.09
N LEU A 74 -31.75 -8.08 -25.59
CA LEU A 74 -31.59 -9.46 -25.10
C LEU A 74 -30.18 -10.00 -25.37
N GLU A 75 -29.60 -9.70 -26.53
CA GLU A 75 -28.23 -10.09 -26.89
C GLU A 75 -27.22 -9.40 -25.96
N GLN A 76 -27.32 -8.07 -25.79
CA GLN A 76 -26.40 -7.30 -24.96
C GLN A 76 -26.51 -7.65 -23.47
N VAL A 77 -27.71 -7.89 -22.96
CA VAL A 77 -27.93 -8.37 -21.57
C VAL A 77 -27.28 -9.74 -21.37
N HIS A 78 -27.35 -10.63 -22.35
CA HIS A 78 -26.73 -11.94 -22.24
C HIS A 78 -25.21 -11.83 -22.15
N LEU A 79 -24.59 -11.05 -23.04
CA LEU A 79 -23.15 -10.78 -23.03
C LEU A 79 -22.70 -10.07 -21.75
N PHE A 80 -23.48 -9.09 -21.28
CA PHE A 80 -23.20 -8.39 -20.03
C PHE A 80 -23.23 -9.35 -18.83
N ARG A 81 -24.25 -10.21 -18.73
CA ARG A 81 -24.32 -11.21 -17.65
C ARG A 81 -23.15 -12.18 -17.67
N GLU A 82 -22.77 -12.66 -18.85
CA GLU A 82 -21.64 -13.58 -18.99
C GLU A 82 -20.33 -12.94 -18.52
N ARG A 83 -20.02 -11.72 -18.98
CA ARG A 83 -18.80 -11.03 -18.57
C ARG A 83 -18.80 -10.62 -17.09
N VAL A 84 -19.95 -10.21 -16.54
CA VAL A 84 -20.07 -9.91 -15.10
C VAL A 84 -19.80 -11.16 -14.25
N GLU A 85 -20.33 -12.32 -14.66
CA GLU A 85 -20.06 -13.57 -13.95
C GLU A 85 -18.56 -13.92 -13.99
N GLU A 86 -17.92 -13.83 -15.16
CA GLU A 86 -16.47 -14.05 -15.28
C GLU A 86 -15.67 -13.07 -14.40
N PHE A 87 -16.05 -11.79 -14.37
CA PHE A 87 -15.42 -10.78 -13.55
C PHE A 87 -15.54 -11.07 -12.05
N ILE A 88 -16.74 -11.43 -11.57
CA ILE A 88 -16.99 -11.77 -10.16
C ILE A 88 -16.20 -13.02 -9.74
N GLN A 89 -16.07 -14.00 -10.63
CA GLN A 89 -15.29 -15.22 -10.38
C GLN A 89 -13.78 -14.95 -10.38
N THR A 90 -13.33 -13.80 -10.86
CA THR A 90 -11.92 -13.44 -10.92
C THR A 90 -11.45 -12.83 -9.60
N PRO A 91 -10.59 -13.51 -8.82
CA PRO A 91 -10.17 -12.99 -7.53
C PRO A 91 -9.18 -11.83 -7.66
N LEU A 92 -9.22 -10.94 -6.68
CA LEU A 92 -8.18 -9.93 -6.49
C LEU A 92 -6.82 -10.59 -6.19
N PRO A 93 -5.71 -10.00 -6.66
CA PRO A 93 -4.38 -10.47 -6.30
C PRO A 93 -4.16 -10.34 -4.79
N SER A 94 -3.59 -11.38 -4.18
CA SER A 94 -3.26 -11.39 -2.75
C SER A 94 -2.10 -10.46 -2.44
N LEU A 95 -2.22 -9.68 -1.37
CA LEU A 95 -1.14 -8.81 -0.90
C LEU A 95 0.05 -9.65 -0.43
N ILE A 96 1.24 -9.27 -0.90
CA ILE A 96 2.52 -9.79 -0.39
C ILE A 96 3.00 -8.85 0.72
N ASN A 97 3.34 -9.40 1.87
CA ASN A 97 3.97 -8.65 2.96
C ASN A 97 5.48 -8.70 2.80
N LEU A 98 6.02 -7.79 2.00
CA LEU A 98 7.45 -7.67 1.76
C LEU A 98 8.08 -6.72 2.79
N SER A 99 9.12 -7.17 3.48
CA SER A 99 9.93 -6.32 4.35
C SER A 99 11.33 -6.14 3.77
N VAL A 100 11.83 -4.91 3.78
CA VAL A 100 13.20 -4.57 3.38
C VAL A 100 14.06 -4.45 4.62
N THR A 101 15.07 -5.33 4.74
CA THR A 101 15.97 -5.39 5.90
C THR A 101 17.44 -5.49 5.46
N PRO A 102 18.38 -4.84 6.17
CA PRO A 102 18.16 -3.92 7.28
C PRO A 102 17.64 -2.56 6.80
N ARG A 103 16.98 -1.78 7.67
CA ARG A 103 16.66 -0.39 7.36
C ARG A 103 17.96 0.41 7.32
N ALA A 104 18.14 1.21 6.27
CA ALA A 104 19.39 1.96 6.06
C ALA A 104 19.77 2.83 7.27
N ALA A 105 18.81 3.53 7.85
CA ALA A 105 19.04 4.38 9.03
C ALA A 105 19.54 3.57 10.24
N GLU A 106 18.91 2.42 10.53
CA GLU A 106 19.29 1.54 11.64
C GLU A 106 20.68 0.93 11.42
N HIS A 107 20.96 0.49 10.19
CA HIS A 107 22.28 -0.06 9.83
C HIS A 107 23.39 0.99 9.99
N LEU A 108 23.15 2.22 9.54
CA LEU A 108 24.10 3.32 9.71
C LEU A 108 24.30 3.63 11.20
N GLN A 109 23.23 3.78 11.98
CA GLN A 109 23.33 4.08 13.40
C GLN A 109 24.06 3.00 14.20
N LEU A 110 23.90 1.73 13.84
CA LEU A 110 24.54 0.63 14.56
C LEU A 110 26.02 0.49 14.21
N HIS A 111 26.39 0.68 12.95
CA HIS A 111 27.72 0.29 12.47
C HIS A 111 28.68 1.45 12.18
N TRP A 112 28.17 2.65 11.90
CA TRP A 112 29.01 3.80 11.51
C TRP A 112 29.60 4.61 12.66
N PRO A 113 29.01 4.70 13.88
CA PRO A 113 29.63 5.46 14.96
C PRO A 113 31.01 4.95 15.38
N ALA A 114 31.30 3.65 15.16
CA ALA A 114 32.59 3.04 15.46
C ALA A 114 33.63 3.19 14.33
N VAL A 115 33.23 3.67 13.15
CA VAL A 115 34.12 3.81 11.99
C VAL A 115 34.91 5.10 12.10
N THR A 116 36.24 4.99 12.13
CA THR A 116 37.12 6.16 12.08
C THR A 116 37.37 6.61 10.64
N ILE A 117 37.78 7.87 10.45
CA ILE A 117 38.11 8.41 9.13
C ILE A 117 39.23 7.58 8.45
N GLY A 118 40.18 7.05 9.22
CA GLY A 118 41.27 6.21 8.72
C GLY A 118 40.86 4.77 8.40
N SER A 119 39.74 4.28 8.93
CA SER A 119 39.21 2.93 8.70
C SER A 119 37.95 2.93 7.85
N LEU A 120 37.70 4.02 7.10
CA LEU A 120 36.49 4.18 6.31
C LEU A 120 36.40 3.15 5.17
N GLU A 121 37.53 2.67 4.67
CA GLU A 121 37.57 1.61 3.67
C GLU A 121 36.93 0.30 4.20
N ASP A 122 37.02 0.04 5.50
CA ASP A 122 36.44 -1.13 6.16
C ASP A 122 34.97 -0.91 6.59
N ALA A 123 34.41 0.28 6.38
CA ALA A 123 33.04 0.60 6.78
C ALA A 123 32.03 -0.37 6.13
N PRO A 124 31.14 -1.01 6.89
CA PRO A 124 30.23 -2.00 6.34
C PRO A 124 29.22 -1.35 5.38
N VAL A 125 28.87 -2.08 4.32
CA VAL A 125 27.78 -1.75 3.39
C VAL A 125 26.63 -2.71 3.67
N PRO A 126 25.37 -2.23 3.76
CA PRO A 126 24.22 -3.06 4.06
C PRO A 126 23.99 -4.04 2.92
N LYS A 127 23.83 -5.30 3.30
CA LYS A 127 23.27 -6.31 2.40
C LYS A 127 21.76 -6.23 2.52
N VAL A 128 21.15 -5.37 1.72
CA VAL A 128 19.69 -5.16 1.73
C VAL A 128 19.03 -6.35 1.03
N CYS A 129 18.12 -7.02 1.73
CA CYS A 129 17.34 -8.15 1.22
C CYS A 129 15.84 -7.88 1.41
N CYS A 130 15.06 -8.27 0.40
CA CYS A 130 13.61 -8.27 0.45
C CYS A 130 13.09 -9.64 0.91
N CYS A 131 12.50 -9.71 2.11
CA CYS A 131 11.94 -10.95 2.64
C CYS A 131 10.40 -10.88 2.59
N ALA A 132 9.75 -11.85 1.93
CA ALA A 132 8.29 -11.95 1.90
C ALA A 132 7.67 -12.53 3.19
N ARG A 133 8.48 -12.81 4.23
CA ARG A 133 8.06 -13.48 5.46
C ARG A 133 8.83 -13.08 6.73
N CYS A 134 9.37 -11.87 6.82
CA CYS A 134 9.95 -11.40 8.08
C CYS A 134 8.90 -10.61 8.88
N GLY A 135 7.82 -11.27 9.25
CA GLY A 135 6.88 -10.81 10.27
C GLY A 135 7.20 -11.45 11.62
N GLY A 136 8.11 -10.84 12.38
CA GLY A 136 8.32 -11.04 13.83
C GLY A 136 8.95 -12.37 14.31
N VAL A 137 10.14 -12.29 14.90
CA VAL A 137 10.42 -12.43 16.35
C VAL A 137 11.91 -12.11 16.57
N GLU A 138 12.22 -11.50 17.71
CA GLU A 138 13.48 -10.91 18.16
C GLU A 138 14.70 -11.86 18.25
N ALA A 139 15.88 -11.22 18.14
CA ALA A 139 17.17 -11.51 18.76
C ALA A 139 17.54 -12.95 19.19
N GLY A 140 18.60 -13.49 18.57
CA GLY A 140 19.35 -14.63 19.10
C GLY A 140 20.43 -15.14 18.15
N VAL A 141 21.67 -14.78 18.47
CA VAL A 141 22.99 -15.32 18.06
C VAL A 141 23.04 -16.61 17.22
N GLU A 142 23.81 -16.52 16.14
CA GLU A 142 24.61 -17.51 15.38
C GLU A 142 24.52 -19.01 15.74
N THR A 143 24.31 -19.89 14.74
CA THR A 143 25.32 -20.86 14.25
C THR A 143 24.83 -21.68 13.05
N GLU A 144 25.80 -22.19 12.28
CA GLU A 144 25.70 -22.86 10.98
C GLU A 144 25.01 -24.24 10.97
N ALA A 145 24.70 -24.68 9.73
CA ALA A 145 24.80 -26.04 9.19
C ALA A 145 23.47 -26.76 8.83
N GLY A 146 23.31 -26.95 7.51
CA GLY A 146 22.93 -28.21 6.87
C GLY A 146 21.53 -28.78 7.08
N GLY A 147 20.78 -28.99 5.99
CA GLY A 147 19.67 -29.95 6.02
C GLY A 147 18.63 -29.74 4.94
N ARG A 148 18.29 -30.82 4.25
CA ARG A 148 17.41 -30.92 3.10
C ARG A 148 15.94 -31.11 3.54
N ASP A 149 15.04 -30.64 2.68
CA ASP A 149 13.76 -31.25 2.29
C ASP A 149 12.51 -31.19 3.20
N ARG A 150 11.43 -30.77 2.52
CA ARG A 150 10.02 -31.20 2.58
C ARG A 150 9.03 -30.79 3.68
N SER A 151 7.81 -30.58 3.15
CA SER A 151 6.47 -30.65 3.76
C SER A 151 6.06 -29.47 4.63
N ASP A 152 4.80 -29.06 4.71
CA ASP A 152 3.57 -29.31 3.97
C ASP A 152 2.56 -28.26 4.49
N GLY A 153 1.51 -28.00 3.72
CA GLY A 153 0.20 -27.50 4.16
C GLY A 153 0.11 -26.53 5.34
N ALA A 154 -0.05 -25.23 5.05
CA ALA A 154 -0.61 -24.27 6.00
C ALA A 154 -1.88 -23.61 5.43
N GLY A 155 -2.99 -24.31 5.65
CA GLY A 155 -4.38 -23.86 5.72
C GLY A 155 -4.82 -22.62 4.95
N ARG A 156 -5.50 -22.84 3.83
CA ARG A 156 -6.61 -21.97 3.38
C ARG A 156 -7.61 -21.84 4.54
N ARG A 157 -7.65 -20.67 5.18
CA ARG A 157 -8.81 -20.27 5.98
C ARG A 157 -9.79 -19.57 5.03
N PRO A 158 -11.02 -20.05 4.85
CA PRO A 158 -12.02 -19.39 4.03
C PRO A 158 -12.48 -18.07 4.67
N TRP A 159 -12.48 -17.00 3.87
CA TRP A 159 -12.86 -15.62 4.22
C TRP A 159 -14.36 -15.39 4.51
N TRP A 160 -15.12 -16.40 4.92
CA TRP A 160 -16.60 -16.32 4.99
C TRP A 160 -17.16 -15.79 6.31
N GLU A 161 -16.31 -15.33 7.23
CA GLU A 161 -16.76 -14.77 8.51
C GLU A 161 -16.81 -13.25 8.48
N LEU A 162 -17.58 -12.67 7.55
CA LEU A 162 -18.02 -11.28 7.65
C LEU A 162 -19.49 -11.15 7.21
N GLN A 163 -20.32 -10.81 8.22
CA GLN A 163 -21.67 -10.20 8.18
C GLN A 163 -22.90 -11.09 7.84
N PRO A 164 -23.63 -11.61 8.86
CA PRO A 164 -24.94 -12.25 8.67
C PRO A 164 -26.01 -11.31 8.11
N ALA A 165 -25.83 -9.98 8.21
CA ALA A 165 -26.78 -8.99 7.68
C ALA A 165 -26.87 -9.01 6.15
N LEU A 166 -25.73 -9.19 5.46
CA LEU A 166 -25.68 -9.18 3.99
C LEU A 166 -26.32 -10.45 3.39
N SER A 167 -26.16 -11.58 4.08
CA SER A 167 -26.78 -12.85 3.71
C SER A 167 -28.31 -12.78 3.80
N VAL A 168 -28.86 -12.14 4.85
CA VAL A 168 -30.31 -11.96 5.02
C VAL A 168 -30.88 -11.03 3.94
N VAL A 169 -30.19 -9.94 3.62
CA VAL A 169 -30.61 -9.01 2.54
C VAL A 169 -30.59 -9.71 1.19
N LEU A 170 -29.57 -10.51 0.89
CA LEU A 170 -29.49 -11.29 -0.35
C LEU A 170 -30.60 -12.35 -0.42
N LEU A 171 -30.94 -12.99 0.72
CA LEU A 171 -31.99 -13.99 0.80
C LEU A 171 -33.38 -13.37 0.58
N VAL A 172 -33.63 -12.18 1.16
CA VAL A 172 -34.87 -11.42 0.95
C VAL A 172 -34.97 -10.96 -0.51
N LEU A 173 -33.87 -10.51 -1.10
CA LEU A 173 -33.81 -10.13 -2.52
C LEU A 173 -34.10 -11.34 -3.41
N LEU A 174 -33.48 -12.49 -3.17
CA LEU A 174 -33.77 -13.73 -3.92
C LEU A 174 -35.23 -14.16 -3.78
N LEU A 175 -35.80 -14.13 -2.58
CA LEU A 175 -37.20 -14.50 -2.34
C LEU A 175 -38.19 -13.54 -3.03
N LEU A 176 -37.80 -12.28 -3.24
CA LEU A 176 -38.57 -11.28 -3.98
C LEU A 176 -38.50 -11.53 -5.50
N TRP A 177 -37.37 -12.03 -6.01
CA TRP A 177 -37.17 -12.38 -7.42
C TRP A 177 -37.79 -13.73 -7.81
N PHE A 178 -37.83 -14.69 -6.88
CA PHE A 178 -38.26 -16.08 -7.16
C PHE A 178 -39.72 -16.40 -6.81
N ASN A 179 -40.53 -15.45 -6.30
CA ASN A 179 -41.96 -15.69 -6.05
C ASN A 179 -42.83 -15.29 -7.26
N PRO A 180 -43.38 -16.23 -8.06
CA PRO A 180 -44.24 -15.93 -9.20
C PRO A 180 -45.73 -15.96 -8.82
N VAL A 181 -46.08 -15.78 -7.54
CA VAL A 181 -47.46 -15.95 -7.03
C VAL A 181 -48.36 -14.73 -7.29
N TRP A 182 -47.81 -13.58 -7.67
CA TRP A 182 -48.61 -12.41 -8.02
C TRP A 182 -48.43 -12.09 -9.50
N GLY A 183 -49.50 -12.29 -10.28
CA GLY A 183 -49.51 -12.21 -11.73
C GLY A 183 -49.13 -10.83 -12.33
N PRO A 184 -49.14 -10.71 -13.67
CA PRO A 184 -48.45 -9.65 -14.42
C PRO A 184 -48.99 -8.21 -14.26
N SER A 185 -49.91 -7.96 -13.34
CA SER A 185 -50.75 -6.76 -13.31
C SER A 185 -50.37 -5.73 -12.24
N LEU A 186 -49.26 -5.88 -11.51
CA LEU A 186 -48.78 -4.87 -10.54
C LEU A 186 -47.27 -4.56 -10.60
N GLY A 187 -46.56 -5.04 -11.63
CA GLY A 187 -45.09 -4.99 -11.72
C GLY A 187 -44.44 -3.62 -11.96
N PHE A 188 -45.21 -2.56 -12.22
CA PHE A 188 -44.64 -1.26 -12.64
C PHE A 188 -44.79 -0.11 -11.63
N HIS A 189 -45.39 -0.34 -10.46
CA HIS A 189 -45.59 0.73 -9.47
C HIS A 189 -44.60 0.74 -8.29
N LEU A 190 -43.73 -0.26 -8.15
CA LEU A 190 -42.75 -0.36 -7.04
C LEU A 190 -41.32 0.04 -7.42
N PHE A 191 -41.00 0.14 -8.72
CA PHE A 191 -39.67 0.53 -9.20
C PHE A 191 -39.22 1.94 -8.74
N PRO A 192 -40.10 2.96 -8.68
CA PRO A 192 -39.71 4.30 -8.20
C PRO A 192 -39.40 4.34 -6.70
N GLN A 193 -40.02 3.46 -5.89
CA GLN A 193 -39.77 3.39 -4.45
C GLN A 193 -38.46 2.66 -4.14
N PHE A 194 -38.10 1.67 -4.97
CA PHE A 194 -36.83 0.97 -4.85
C PHE A 194 -35.65 1.88 -5.22
N SER A 195 -35.78 2.72 -6.25
CA SER A 195 -34.74 3.71 -6.58
C SER A 195 -34.58 4.78 -5.49
N GLN A 196 -35.67 5.16 -4.80
CA GLN A 196 -35.60 6.07 -3.66
C GLN A 196 -34.95 5.42 -2.42
N LEU A 197 -35.22 4.15 -2.15
CA LEU A 197 -34.56 3.41 -1.06
C LEU A 197 -33.08 3.15 -1.33
N VAL A 198 -32.71 2.81 -2.58
CA VAL A 198 -31.31 2.64 -2.99
C VAL A 198 -30.56 3.98 -2.93
N ARG A 199 -31.20 5.10 -3.32
CA ARG A 199 -30.62 6.44 -3.16
C ARG A 199 -30.50 6.86 -1.69
N GLY A 200 -31.47 6.52 -0.84
CA GLY A 200 -31.40 6.75 0.60
C GLY A 200 -30.24 5.99 1.25
N LEU A 201 -30.08 4.70 0.90
CA LEU A 201 -28.98 3.87 1.40
C LEU A 201 -27.61 4.29 0.85
N SER A 202 -27.53 4.77 -0.40
CA SER A 202 -26.29 5.31 -0.95
C SER A 202 -25.89 6.62 -0.30
N ASP A 203 -26.84 7.52 -0.01
CA ASP A 203 -26.57 8.78 0.67
C ASP A 203 -26.21 8.56 2.14
N GLU A 204 -26.83 7.58 2.82
CA GLU A 204 -26.54 7.23 4.21
C GLU A 204 -25.17 6.51 4.35
N LEU A 205 -24.79 5.67 3.38
CA LEU A 205 -23.45 5.09 3.29
C LEU A 205 -22.39 6.11 2.87
N ALA A 206 -22.70 7.00 1.93
CA ALA A 206 -21.77 8.05 1.47
C ALA A 206 -21.53 9.09 2.58
N THR A 207 -22.55 9.48 3.33
CA THR A 207 -22.40 10.36 4.51
C THR A 207 -21.64 9.68 5.63
N SER A 208 -21.90 8.40 5.93
CA SER A 208 -21.12 7.62 6.91
C SER A 208 -19.64 7.50 6.54
N VAL A 209 -19.32 7.25 5.27
CA VAL A 209 -17.94 7.16 4.77
C VAL A 209 -17.26 8.53 4.77
N TRP A 210 -17.97 9.62 4.45
CA TRP A 210 -17.45 10.98 4.53
C TRP A 210 -17.29 11.52 5.95
N ASP A 211 -18.16 11.17 6.89
CA ASP A 211 -17.96 11.53 8.30
C ASP A 211 -16.80 10.72 8.92
N THR A 212 -16.62 9.46 8.50
CA THR A 212 -15.47 8.65 8.92
C THR A 212 -14.16 9.15 8.30
N ALA A 213 -14.14 9.53 7.02
CA ALA A 213 -12.97 10.11 6.36
C ALA A 213 -12.67 11.54 6.85
N GLY A 214 -13.70 12.34 7.15
CA GLY A 214 -13.59 13.66 7.75
C GLY A 214 -12.98 13.60 9.16
N SER A 215 -13.36 12.61 9.97
CA SER A 215 -12.76 12.39 11.29
C SER A 215 -11.28 11.99 11.22
N ALA A 216 -10.89 11.17 10.23
CA ALA A 216 -9.49 10.81 10.00
C ALA A 216 -8.67 12.00 9.46
N SER A 217 -9.25 12.82 8.57
CA SER A 217 -8.60 14.03 8.05
C SER A 217 -8.38 15.07 9.14
N ALA A 218 -9.36 15.29 10.02
CA ALA A 218 -9.23 16.22 11.15
C ALA A 218 -8.19 15.76 12.18
N VAL A 219 -8.08 14.44 12.43
CA VAL A 219 -7.03 13.89 13.31
C VAL A 219 -5.64 14.03 12.69
N VAL A 220 -5.51 13.84 11.38
CA VAL A 220 -4.25 14.04 10.66
C VAL A 220 -3.87 15.53 10.61
N GLU A 221 -4.82 16.43 10.36
CA GLU A 221 -4.57 17.87 10.32
C GLU A 221 -4.19 18.41 11.70
N ALA A 222 -4.89 18.00 12.76
CA ALA A 222 -4.52 18.33 14.14
C ALA A 222 -3.15 17.75 14.54
N ALA A 223 -2.78 16.57 14.03
CA ALA A 223 -1.45 16.02 14.23
C ALA A 223 -0.38 16.84 13.47
N VAL A 224 -0.65 17.24 12.23
CA VAL A 224 0.26 18.07 11.43
C VAL A 224 0.49 19.44 12.07
N GLU A 225 -0.56 20.10 12.57
CA GLU A 225 -0.43 21.37 13.31
C GLU A 225 0.31 21.21 14.63
N ARG A 226 0.13 20.08 15.32
CA ARG A 226 0.88 19.77 16.55
C ARG A 226 2.36 19.54 16.27
N TRP A 227 2.70 18.90 15.16
CA TRP A 227 4.10 18.70 14.75
C TRP A 227 4.74 19.98 14.24
N SER A 228 4.01 20.82 13.50
CA SER A 228 4.52 22.11 13.01
C SER A 228 4.82 23.08 14.18
N SER A 229 3.95 23.14 15.18
CA SER A 229 4.17 23.96 16.38
C SER A 229 5.34 23.45 17.23
N HIS A 230 5.54 22.13 17.31
CA HIS A 230 6.72 21.56 17.96
C HIS A 230 8.02 21.87 17.21
N LEU A 231 8.04 21.76 15.89
CA LEU A 231 9.21 22.09 15.08
C LEU A 231 9.53 23.59 15.12
N SER A 232 8.52 24.46 15.11
CA SER A 232 8.70 25.90 15.27
C SER A 232 9.25 26.25 16.66
N SER A 233 8.75 25.63 17.73
CA SER A 233 9.25 25.83 19.10
C SER A 233 10.69 25.36 19.27
N VAL A 234 11.05 24.23 18.65
CA VAL A 234 12.42 23.69 18.73
C VAL A 234 13.38 24.54 17.90
N GLY A 235 12.97 24.98 16.72
CA GLY A 235 13.75 25.90 15.87
C GLY A 235 13.97 27.27 16.51
N GLU A 236 12.97 27.82 17.20
CA GLU A 236 13.10 29.10 17.89
C GLU A 236 14.05 29.01 19.09
N LYS A 237 14.01 27.89 19.84
CA LYS A 237 14.93 27.64 20.96
C LYS A 237 16.37 27.46 20.51
N THR A 238 16.62 26.78 19.39
CA THR A 238 17.98 26.62 18.85
C THR A 238 18.51 27.94 18.27
N CYS A 239 17.67 28.75 17.62
CA CYS A 239 18.05 30.09 17.17
C CYS A 239 18.36 31.04 18.33
N GLN A 240 17.58 31.01 19.42
CA GLN A 240 17.87 31.81 20.61
C GLN A 240 19.16 31.36 21.32
N GLN A 241 19.43 30.05 21.38
CA GLN A 241 20.69 29.52 21.93
C GLN A 241 21.90 29.91 21.08
N LEU A 242 21.78 29.87 19.75
CA LEU A 242 22.84 30.31 18.84
C LEU A 242 23.09 31.82 18.95
N ALA A 243 22.04 32.63 19.01
CA ALA A 243 22.16 34.08 19.19
C ALA A 243 22.82 34.44 20.54
N ALA A 244 22.50 33.70 21.61
CA ALA A 244 23.15 33.88 22.92
C ALA A 244 24.63 33.45 22.90
N PHE A 245 24.99 32.41 22.14
CA PHE A 245 26.38 31.98 21.96
C PHE A 245 27.21 33.03 21.22
N PHE A 246 26.68 33.63 20.15
CA PHE A 246 27.40 34.68 19.40
C PHE A 246 27.52 36.00 20.17
N LYS A 247 26.53 36.34 21.02
CA LYS A 247 26.55 37.56 21.84
C LYS A 247 27.54 37.52 23.02
N ASN A 248 27.99 36.33 23.43
CA ASN A 248 28.93 36.15 24.53
C ASN A 248 30.39 35.93 24.05
N SER A 249 30.68 36.17 22.77
CA SER A 249 31.99 35.94 22.14
C SER A 249 32.74 37.22 21.74
N ASP A 250 32.27 38.39 22.15
CA ASP A 250 33.00 39.67 22.10
C ASP A 250 33.56 40.03 23.49
#